data_AF-A0A938DSJ8-F1
#
_entry.id   AF-A0A938DSJ8-F1
#
_cell.length_a   1.000
_cell.length_b   1.000
_cell.length_c   1.000
_cell.angle_alpha   90.00
_cell.angle_beta   90.00
_cell.angle_gamma   90.00
#
_symmetry.space_group_name_H-M   'P 1'
#
loop_
_entity.id
_entity.type
_entity.pdbx_description
1 polymer ?
#
loop_
_entity_poly.entity_id
_entity_poly.type
_entity_poly.pdbx_seq_one_letter_code
_entity_poly.pdbx_strand_id
1 'polypeptide(L)'
;MTGIRMLVTPERRRYIRTLGEWTRRDVAEQFGTRPGRLVWAVLQPVLAVAAYALIFGVIFSQSGGTLPYLSYLVAGVVVYRAVTGAFGSVSCISDRHDLLTKVAVPIEMIPISRTLANSVDTTIVAVGLIVVAVVQGVSISVTVVALPLILIVVTLFAAGVGVLLSTVQVFLPGLQHTTSFLGLALFFASPISYQPDQLPPELRWLNVVNPISVFIEAVRDVALRSEWPEPLFYLQASLTVLLLLGSIGYLRALRGRVVDLG
;
A
#
# COMPACT_ATOMS: atom_id res chain seq x y z
N MET A 1 19.20 -8.72 36.71
CA MET A 1 17.88 -8.17 36.28
C MET A 1 18.04 -6.72 35.82
N THR A 2 18.92 -6.49 34.84
CA THR A 2 19.37 -5.13 34.46
C THR A 2 19.53 -5.09 32.93
N GLY A 3 18.42 -5.19 32.19
CA GLY A 3 18.49 -5.29 30.73
C GLY A 3 17.24 -4.85 29.96
N ILE A 4 16.13 -4.55 30.65
CA ILE A 4 14.85 -4.24 29.99
C ILE A 4 14.50 -2.74 30.06
N ARG A 5 15.24 -1.93 30.85
CA ARG A 5 15.00 -0.48 30.98
C ARG A 5 15.56 0.40 29.84
N MET A 6 16.21 -0.19 28.83
CA MET A 6 16.75 0.56 27.67
C MET A 6 15.79 0.73 26.47
N LEU A 7 14.60 0.12 26.48
CA LEU A 7 13.69 0.17 25.31
C LEU A 7 12.71 1.36 25.29
N VAL A 8 12.82 2.30 26.24
CA VAL A 8 12.06 3.56 26.25
C VAL A 8 13.00 4.74 26.44
N THR A 9 13.93 4.91 25.51
CA THR A 9 14.79 6.10 25.46
C THR A 9 13.97 7.32 24.97
N PRO A 10 14.28 8.53 25.45
CA PRO A 10 13.69 9.78 24.94
C PRO A 10 13.85 9.95 23.42
N GLU A 11 14.86 9.30 22.83
CA GLU A 11 15.09 9.25 21.38
C GLU A 11 13.98 8.56 20.60
N ARG A 12 13.43 7.43 21.10
CA ARG A 12 12.31 6.73 20.44
C ARG A 12 11.05 7.58 20.43
N ARG A 13 10.76 8.29 21.53
CA ARG A 13 9.61 9.21 21.61
C ARG A 13 9.79 10.38 20.65
N ARG A 14 11.00 10.92 20.53
CA ARG A 14 11.33 11.98 19.56
C ARG A 14 11.14 11.49 18.13
N TYR A 15 11.64 10.30 17.80
CA TYR A 15 11.45 9.68 16.49
C TYR A 15 9.97 9.55 16.12
N ILE A 16 9.17 8.92 16.98
CA ILE A 16 7.73 8.69 16.72
C ILE A 16 7.00 10.03 16.57
N ARG A 17 7.32 11.02 17.40
CA ARG A 17 6.72 12.36 17.33
C ARG A 17 7.07 13.05 16.01
N THR A 18 8.34 13.08 15.63
CA THR A 18 8.78 13.71 14.37
C THR A 18 8.17 12.98 13.16
N LEU A 19 8.10 11.65 13.19
CA LEU A 19 7.44 10.87 12.14
C LEU A 19 5.96 11.24 12.01
N GLY A 20 5.25 11.36 13.15
CA GLY A 20 3.85 11.76 13.17
C GLY A 20 3.64 13.19 12.65
N GLU A 21 4.51 14.13 13.03
CA GLU A 21 4.49 15.51 12.54
C GLU A 21 4.70 15.59 11.02
N TRP A 22 5.64 14.81 10.49
CA TRP A 22 5.92 14.74 9.05
C TRP A 22 4.80 14.06 8.28
N THR A 23 4.31 12.93 8.77
CA THR A 23 3.16 12.23 8.18
C THR A 23 1.95 13.16 8.13
N ARG A 24 1.67 13.89 9.22
CA ARG A 24 0.57 14.87 9.26
C ARG A 24 0.76 16.00 8.23
N ARG A 25 1.99 16.49 8.05
CA ARG A 25 2.31 17.48 7.02
C ARG A 25 2.09 16.91 5.62
N ASP A 26 2.59 15.70 5.35
CA ASP A 26 2.42 15.02 4.07
C ASP A 26 0.93 14.79 3.74
N VAL A 27 0.13 14.39 4.73
CA VAL A 27 -1.34 14.27 4.60
C VAL A 27 -1.98 15.63 4.34
N ALA A 28 -1.61 16.67 5.08
CA ALA A 28 -2.13 18.02 4.83
C ALA A 28 -1.72 18.57 3.46
N GLU A 29 -0.52 18.25 2.97
CA GLU A 29 -0.07 18.58 1.63
C GLU A 29 -0.86 17.85 0.55
N GLN A 30 -1.23 16.58 0.77
CA GLN A 30 -1.95 15.74 -0.18
C GLN A 30 -3.45 16.08 -0.24
N PHE A 31 -4.13 16.07 0.91
CA PHE A 31 -5.58 16.27 1.02
C PHE A 31 -5.98 17.75 1.11
N GLY A 32 -5.04 18.63 1.47
CA GLY A 32 -5.30 20.05 1.65
C GLY A 32 -6.19 20.36 2.86
N THR A 33 -6.21 21.64 3.26
CA THR A 33 -7.14 22.15 4.29
C THR A 33 -8.44 22.69 3.70
N ARG A 34 -8.53 22.79 2.37
CA ARG A 34 -9.69 23.32 1.66
C ARG A 34 -10.66 22.20 1.30
N PRO A 35 -11.99 22.37 1.49
CA PRO A 35 -13.00 21.35 1.20
C PRO A 35 -12.90 20.76 -0.22
N GLY A 36 -12.61 21.59 -1.22
CA GLY A 36 -12.50 21.13 -2.62
C GLY A 36 -11.39 20.10 -2.86
N ARG A 37 -10.27 20.18 -2.14
CA ARG A 37 -9.17 19.20 -2.27
C ARG A 37 -9.52 17.87 -1.61
N LEU A 38 -10.24 17.91 -0.49
CA LEU A 38 -10.75 16.71 0.18
C LEU A 38 -11.77 15.98 -0.69
N VAL A 39 -12.72 16.72 -1.29
CA VAL A 39 -13.69 16.15 -2.23
C VAL A 39 -12.97 15.50 -3.40
N TRP A 40 -11.96 16.15 -3.97
CA TRP A 40 -11.20 15.61 -5.09
C TRP A 40 -10.44 14.32 -4.72
N ALA A 41 -9.84 14.28 -3.54
CA ALA A 41 -9.10 13.11 -3.06
C ALA A 41 -9.99 11.86 -2.91
N VAL A 42 -11.28 12.02 -2.56
CA VAL A 42 -12.25 10.92 -2.53
C VAL A 42 -12.83 10.64 -3.92
N LEU A 43 -13.03 11.68 -4.74
CA LEU A 43 -13.62 11.55 -6.06
C LEU A 43 -12.72 10.74 -7.00
N GLN A 44 -11.40 10.94 -6.95
CA GLN A 44 -10.45 10.23 -7.81
C GLN A 44 -10.55 8.69 -7.71
N PRO A 45 -10.48 8.06 -6.53
CA PRO A 45 -10.63 6.61 -6.43
C PRO A 45 -12.05 6.13 -6.81
N VAL A 46 -13.09 6.90 -6.50
CA VAL A 46 -14.47 6.57 -6.89
C VAL A 46 -14.62 6.55 -8.41
N LEU A 47 -14.07 7.55 -9.11
CA LEU A 47 -14.06 7.60 -10.58
C LEU A 47 -13.26 6.45 -11.19
N ALA A 48 -12.11 6.10 -10.60
CA ALA A 48 -11.33 4.96 -11.05
C ALA A 48 -12.09 3.64 -10.92
N VAL A 49 -12.71 3.40 -9.75
CA VAL A 49 -13.57 2.24 -9.52
C VAL A 49 -14.75 2.23 -10.50
N ALA A 50 -15.42 3.37 -10.71
CA ALA A 50 -16.54 3.48 -11.64
C ALA A 50 -16.12 3.19 -13.09
N ALA A 51 -14.96 3.69 -13.52
CA ALA A 51 -14.41 3.41 -14.84
C ALA A 51 -14.11 1.92 -15.02
N TYR A 52 -13.44 1.29 -14.05
CA TYR A 52 -13.17 -0.15 -14.06
C TYR A 52 -14.47 -0.97 -14.00
N ALA A 53 -15.45 -0.54 -13.21
CA ALA A 53 -16.76 -1.19 -13.12
C ALA A 53 -17.54 -1.09 -14.44
N LEU A 54 -17.43 0.01 -15.17
CA LEU A 54 -18.07 0.17 -16.47
C LEU A 54 -17.40 -0.71 -17.52
N ILE A 55 -16.06 -0.67 -17.60
CA ILE A 55 -15.29 -1.46 -18.57
C ILE A 55 -15.48 -2.95 -18.31
N PHE A 56 -15.20 -3.40 -17.08
CA PHE A 56 -15.17 -4.82 -16.77
C PHE A 56 -16.51 -5.35 -16.28
N GLY A 57 -17.36 -4.56 -15.64
CA GLY A 57 -18.68 -5.02 -15.21
C GLY A 57 -19.56 -5.38 -16.41
N VAL A 58 -19.48 -4.65 -17.52
CA VAL A 58 -20.19 -5.03 -18.76
C VAL A 58 -19.61 -6.31 -19.37
N ILE A 59 -18.29 -6.48 -19.35
CA ILE A 59 -17.61 -7.65 -19.94
C ILE A 59 -17.80 -8.92 -19.07
N PHE A 60 -17.73 -8.79 -17.75
CA PHE A 60 -17.69 -9.90 -16.80
C PHE A 60 -19.03 -10.16 -16.08
N SER A 61 -20.05 -9.31 -16.23
CA SER A 61 -21.41 -9.57 -15.70
C SER A 61 -22.02 -10.88 -16.20
N GLN A 62 -21.51 -11.43 -17.31
CA GLN A 62 -21.98 -12.70 -17.87
C GLN A 62 -21.19 -13.94 -17.39
N SER A 63 -20.17 -13.77 -16.55
CA SER A 63 -19.20 -14.83 -16.21
C SER A 63 -19.49 -15.63 -14.93
N GLY A 64 -20.68 -15.51 -14.33
CA GLY A 64 -21.17 -16.46 -13.33
C GLY A 64 -20.45 -16.48 -11.97
N GLY A 65 -19.70 -15.44 -11.63
CA GLY A 65 -19.04 -15.33 -10.32
C GLY A 65 -20.04 -15.26 -9.16
N THR A 66 -19.72 -15.91 -8.03
CA THR A 66 -20.57 -15.97 -6.82
C THR A 66 -20.62 -14.66 -6.03
N LEU A 67 -19.63 -13.77 -6.23
CA LEU A 67 -19.53 -12.47 -5.55
C LEU A 67 -19.92 -11.33 -6.49
N PRO A 68 -20.55 -10.26 -5.97
CA PRO A 68 -20.78 -9.04 -6.73
C PRO A 68 -19.46 -8.48 -7.29
N TYR A 69 -19.41 -8.33 -8.62
CA TYR A 69 -18.18 -7.95 -9.33
C TYR A 69 -17.57 -6.63 -8.81
N LEU A 70 -18.41 -5.65 -8.47
CA LEU A 70 -17.94 -4.36 -7.98
C LEU A 70 -17.24 -4.49 -6.63
N SER A 71 -17.80 -5.19 -5.64
CA SER A 71 -17.12 -5.48 -4.38
C SER A 71 -15.80 -6.24 -4.59
N TYR A 72 -15.80 -7.23 -5.49
CA TYR A 72 -14.61 -8.00 -5.83
C TYR A 72 -13.48 -7.15 -6.43
N LEU A 73 -13.84 -6.23 -7.33
CA LEU A 73 -12.94 -5.27 -7.96
C LEU A 73 -12.40 -4.27 -6.92
N VAL A 74 -13.28 -3.67 -6.12
CA VAL A 74 -12.88 -2.68 -5.10
C VAL A 74 -11.92 -3.31 -4.08
N ALA A 75 -12.11 -4.58 -3.71
CA ALA A 75 -11.18 -5.29 -2.83
C ALA A 75 -9.77 -5.36 -3.41
N GLY A 76 -9.62 -5.63 -4.70
CA GLY A 76 -8.33 -5.57 -5.38
C GLY A 76 -7.77 -4.14 -5.47
N VAL A 77 -8.63 -3.15 -5.71
CA VAL A 77 -8.23 -1.74 -5.77
C VAL A 77 -7.68 -1.25 -4.44
N VAL A 78 -8.20 -1.70 -3.29
CA VAL A 78 -7.65 -1.36 -1.96
C VAL A 78 -6.14 -1.66 -1.89
N VAL A 79 -5.75 -2.89 -2.21
CA VAL A 79 -4.34 -3.32 -2.16
C VAL A 79 -3.52 -2.60 -3.22
N TYR A 80 -4.08 -2.44 -4.42
CA TYR A 80 -3.44 -1.71 -5.51
C TYR A 80 -3.08 -0.28 -5.12
N ARG A 81 -3.97 0.44 -4.42
CA ARG A 81 -3.73 1.81 -3.95
C ARG A 81 -2.59 1.87 -2.94
N ALA A 82 -2.50 0.90 -2.03
CA ALA A 82 -1.40 0.83 -1.09
C ALA A 82 -0.05 0.64 -1.79
N VAL A 83 0.02 -0.30 -2.74
CA VAL A 83 1.27 -0.60 -3.46
C VAL A 83 1.68 0.53 -4.39
N THR A 84 0.75 1.10 -5.15
CA THR A 84 1.04 2.28 -5.99
C THR A 84 1.37 3.52 -5.19
N GLY A 85 0.90 3.62 -3.95
CA GLY A 85 1.36 4.61 -2.98
C GLY A 85 2.86 4.51 -2.72
N ALA A 86 3.45 3.31 -2.70
CA ALA A 86 4.90 3.13 -2.58
C ALA A 86 5.66 3.69 -3.79
N PHE A 87 5.11 3.50 -4.99
CA PHE A 87 5.66 4.03 -6.24
C PHE A 87 5.64 5.56 -6.27
N GLY A 88 4.64 6.18 -5.64
CA GLY A 88 4.59 7.63 -5.42
C GLY A 88 5.61 8.17 -4.42
N SER A 89 6.31 7.29 -3.68
CA SER A 89 7.38 7.65 -2.74
C SER A 89 8.78 7.53 -3.36
N VAL A 90 8.93 7.13 -4.62
CA VAL A 90 10.22 6.83 -5.25
C VAL A 90 11.17 8.04 -5.26
N SER A 91 10.66 9.24 -5.55
CA SER A 91 11.48 10.45 -5.60
C SER A 91 11.70 11.11 -4.23
N CYS A 92 11.09 10.60 -3.15
CA CYS A 92 10.97 11.38 -1.91
C CYS A 92 12.31 11.75 -1.25
N ILE A 93 13.34 10.91 -1.41
CA ILE A 93 14.68 11.18 -0.86
C ILE A 93 15.36 12.28 -1.68
N SER A 94 15.33 12.18 -3.02
CA SER A 94 15.87 13.20 -3.92
C SER A 94 15.17 14.54 -3.77
N ASP A 95 13.83 14.54 -3.65
CA ASP A 95 13.03 15.76 -3.49
C ASP A 95 13.28 16.49 -2.16
N ARG A 96 13.79 15.79 -1.14
CA ARG A 96 14.02 16.30 0.21
C ARG A 96 15.49 16.29 0.61
N HIS A 97 16.41 16.26 -0.36
CA HIS A 97 17.84 16.19 -0.07
C HIS A 97 18.35 17.35 0.78
N ASP A 98 17.87 18.57 0.52
CA ASP A 98 18.15 19.77 1.32
C ASP A 98 17.86 19.61 2.83
N LEU A 99 16.88 18.77 3.19
CA LEU A 99 16.56 18.49 4.59
C LEU A 99 17.57 17.54 5.24
N LEU A 100 18.16 16.63 4.45
CA LEU A 100 19.17 15.68 4.91
C LEU A 100 20.50 16.37 5.27
N THR A 101 20.84 17.44 4.56
CA THR A 101 22.07 18.22 4.81
C THR A 101 21.92 19.20 5.97
N LYS A 102 20.70 19.70 6.23
CA LYS A 102 20.44 20.76 7.22
C LYS A 102 19.98 20.27 8.59
N VAL A 103 19.38 19.07 8.67
CA VAL A 103 18.78 18.56 9.93
C VAL A 103 19.23 17.13 10.17
N ALA A 104 19.70 16.84 11.39
CA ALA A 104 20.06 15.49 11.81
C ALA A 104 18.80 14.61 12.05
N VAL A 105 18.18 14.14 10.97
CA VAL A 105 17.07 13.18 10.99
C VAL A 105 17.49 11.85 10.34
N PRO A 106 16.98 10.71 10.83
CA PRO A 106 17.16 9.43 10.15
C PRO A 106 16.56 9.47 8.74
N ILE A 107 17.35 9.08 7.74
CA ILE A 107 17.01 9.19 6.31
C ILE A 107 15.78 8.36 5.94
N GLU A 108 15.57 7.23 6.61
CA GLU A 108 14.42 6.35 6.42
C GLU A 108 13.08 6.98 6.81
N MET A 109 13.08 8.05 7.62
CA MET A 109 11.83 8.72 8.00
C MET A 109 11.11 9.35 6.81
N ILE A 110 11.86 9.78 5.80
CA ILE A 110 11.30 10.43 4.60
C ILE A 110 10.38 9.47 3.81
N PRO A 111 10.85 8.30 3.33
CA PRO A 111 9.99 7.37 2.61
C PRO A 111 8.90 6.75 3.49
N ILE A 112 9.16 6.57 4.79
CA ILE A 112 8.16 6.02 5.73
C ILE A 112 7.02 7.03 5.95
N SER A 113 7.31 8.32 6.20
CA SER A 113 6.26 9.33 6.39
C SER A 113 5.37 9.47 5.15
N ARG A 114 5.99 9.45 3.97
CA ARG A 114 5.27 9.54 2.70
C ARG A 114 4.34 8.35 2.48
N THR A 115 4.81 7.14 2.79
CA THR A 115 4.00 5.93 2.64
C THR A 115 2.86 5.88 3.65
N LEU A 116 3.10 6.31 4.90
CA LEU A 116 2.05 6.46 5.91
C LEU A 116 1.02 7.52 5.53
N ALA A 117 1.40 8.58 4.83
CA ALA A 117 0.43 9.53 4.28
C ALA A 117 -0.45 8.87 3.20
N ASN A 118 0.16 8.08 2.31
CA ASN A 118 -0.56 7.34 1.26
C ASN A 118 -1.48 6.24 1.82
N SER A 119 -1.26 5.73 3.04
CA SER A 119 -2.17 4.76 3.66
C SER A 119 -3.53 5.37 4.00
N VAL A 120 -3.64 6.70 4.11
CA VAL A 120 -4.93 7.39 4.29
C VAL A 120 -5.83 7.15 3.08
N ASP A 121 -5.29 7.31 1.87
CA ASP A 121 -6.01 7.05 0.63
C ASP A 121 -6.43 5.58 0.51
N THR A 122 -5.53 4.65 0.88
CA THR A 122 -5.85 3.22 0.96
C THR A 122 -7.02 2.96 1.92
N THR A 123 -7.02 3.63 3.08
CA THR A 123 -8.09 3.52 4.08
C THR A 123 -9.42 4.05 3.57
N ILE A 124 -9.41 5.17 2.83
CA ILE A 124 -10.61 5.73 2.19
C ILE A 124 -11.23 4.71 1.23
N VAL A 125 -10.40 4.07 0.39
CA VAL A 125 -10.87 3.02 -0.53
C VAL A 125 -11.37 1.78 0.22
N ALA A 126 -10.71 1.40 1.32
CA ALA A 126 -11.13 0.27 2.14
C ALA A 126 -12.49 0.52 2.83
N VAL A 127 -12.75 1.75 3.29
CA VAL A 127 -14.09 2.13 3.79
C VAL A 127 -15.11 2.07 2.65
N GLY A 128 -14.73 2.55 1.45
CA GLY A 128 -15.56 2.44 0.25
C GLY A 128 -15.92 1.00 -0.10
N LEU A 129 -14.98 0.05 0.05
CA LEU A 129 -15.24 -1.38 -0.12
C LEU A 129 -16.38 -1.87 0.76
N ILE A 130 -16.34 -1.53 2.04
CA ILE A 130 -17.37 -1.95 3.01
C ILE A 130 -18.73 -1.38 2.62
N VAL A 131 -18.79 -0.10 2.25
CA VAL A 131 -20.04 0.54 1.79
C VAL A 131 -20.59 -0.18 0.56
N VAL A 132 -19.75 -0.44 -0.44
CA VAL A 132 -20.14 -1.15 -1.67
C VAL A 132 -20.62 -2.57 -1.36
N ALA A 133 -19.92 -3.30 -0.49
CA ALA A 133 -20.30 -4.65 -0.07
C ALA A 133 -21.70 -4.68 0.56
N VAL A 134 -22.00 -3.76 1.49
CA VAL A 134 -23.34 -3.65 2.10
C VAL A 134 -24.41 -3.32 1.07
N VAL A 135 -24.15 -2.35 0.18
CA VAL A 135 -25.11 -1.94 -0.86
C VAL A 135 -25.40 -3.09 -1.84
N GLN A 136 -24.43 -3.96 -2.10
CA GLN A 136 -24.59 -5.14 -2.95
C GLN A 136 -25.14 -6.37 -2.21
N GLY A 137 -25.56 -6.22 -0.95
CA GLY A 137 -26.17 -7.29 -0.15
C GLY A 137 -25.18 -8.34 0.37
N VAL A 138 -23.88 -8.04 0.37
CA VAL A 138 -22.86 -8.92 0.96
C VAL A 138 -22.99 -8.86 2.49
N SER A 139 -23.13 -10.03 3.12
CA SER A 139 -23.21 -10.14 4.57
C SER A 139 -21.86 -9.84 5.22
N ILE A 140 -21.79 -8.77 6.00
CA ILE A 140 -20.60 -8.44 6.79
C ILE A 140 -20.52 -9.35 8.01
N SER A 141 -19.46 -10.14 8.10
CA SER A 141 -19.14 -10.99 9.25
C SER A 141 -18.16 -10.32 10.22
N VAL A 142 -18.00 -10.92 11.40
CA VAL A 142 -17.02 -10.53 12.42
C VAL A 142 -15.58 -10.55 11.88
N THR A 143 -15.33 -11.32 10.82
CA THR A 143 -14.03 -11.39 10.13
C THR A 143 -13.53 -10.01 9.72
N VAL A 144 -14.41 -9.05 9.39
CA VAL A 144 -14.04 -7.67 9.00
C VAL A 144 -13.17 -6.96 10.05
N VAL A 145 -13.19 -7.40 11.30
CA VAL A 145 -12.27 -6.92 12.36
C VAL A 145 -10.79 -7.18 12.02
N ALA A 146 -10.49 -8.15 11.15
CA ALA A 146 -9.14 -8.41 10.65
C ALA A 146 -8.71 -7.45 9.54
N LEU A 147 -9.63 -6.71 8.91
CA LEU A 147 -9.32 -5.81 7.79
C LEU A 147 -8.30 -4.71 8.18
N PRO A 148 -8.42 -4.01 9.33
CA PRO A 148 -7.39 -3.07 9.77
C PRO A 148 -6.00 -3.70 9.91
N LEU A 149 -5.91 -4.96 10.37
CA LEU A 149 -4.64 -5.66 10.49
C LEU A 149 -4.03 -5.92 9.11
N ILE A 150 -4.85 -6.37 8.14
CA ILE A 150 -4.40 -6.57 6.76
C ILE A 150 -3.90 -5.26 6.16
N LEU A 151 -4.63 -4.15 6.34
CA LEU A 151 -4.23 -2.83 5.86
C LEU A 151 -2.89 -2.38 6.46
N ILE A 152 -2.64 -2.66 7.75
CA ILE A 152 -1.35 -2.39 8.38
C ILE A 152 -0.25 -3.19 7.69
N VAL A 153 -0.43 -4.50 7.49
CA VAL A 153 0.57 -5.36 6.84
C VAL A 153 0.86 -4.87 5.41
N VAL A 154 -0.17 -4.58 4.62
CA VAL A 154 -0.01 -4.05 3.26
C VAL A 154 0.69 -2.69 3.27
N THR A 155 0.41 -1.82 4.23
CA THR A 155 1.10 -0.54 4.39
C THR A 155 2.58 -0.73 4.75
N LEU A 156 2.91 -1.70 5.59
CA LEU A 156 4.30 -2.04 5.90
C LEU A 156 5.03 -2.60 4.68
N PHE A 157 4.35 -3.41 3.86
CA PHE A 157 4.88 -3.90 2.59
C PHE A 157 5.17 -2.73 1.64
N ALA A 158 4.20 -1.84 1.46
CA ALA A 158 4.36 -0.63 0.68
C ALA A 158 5.52 0.24 1.20
N ALA A 159 5.70 0.35 2.52
CA ALA A 159 6.79 1.11 3.10
C ALA A 159 8.15 0.45 2.82
N GLY A 160 8.23 -0.87 2.92
CA GLY A 160 9.44 -1.63 2.60
C GLY A 160 9.86 -1.43 1.14
N VAL A 161 8.92 -1.58 0.22
CA VAL A 161 9.12 -1.33 -1.23
C VAL A 161 9.47 0.14 -1.50
N GLY A 162 8.77 1.09 -0.88
CA GLY A 162 9.01 2.52 -1.06
C GLY A 162 10.40 2.94 -0.59
N VAL A 163 10.88 2.41 0.54
CA VAL A 163 12.25 2.62 1.02
C VAL A 163 13.27 2.06 0.02
N LEU A 164 13.07 0.84 -0.48
CA LEU A 164 13.98 0.25 -1.47
C LEU A 164 14.04 1.09 -2.74
N LEU A 165 12.88 1.38 -3.35
CA LEU A 165 12.84 2.09 -4.62
C LEU A 165 13.37 3.52 -4.50
N SER A 166 13.09 4.20 -3.40
CA SER A 166 13.66 5.54 -3.15
C SER A 166 15.17 5.50 -2.95
N THR A 167 15.70 4.45 -2.34
CA THR A 167 17.14 4.24 -2.25
C THR A 167 17.75 4.04 -3.64
N VAL A 168 17.15 3.19 -4.48
CA VAL A 168 17.65 2.92 -5.83
C VAL A 168 17.56 4.15 -6.74
N GLN A 169 16.49 4.95 -6.63
CA GLN A 169 16.30 6.18 -7.41
C GLN A 169 17.45 7.18 -7.25
N VAL A 170 18.07 7.26 -6.07
CA VAL A 170 19.23 8.15 -5.85
C VAL A 170 20.42 7.73 -6.71
N PHE A 171 20.61 6.43 -6.95
CA PHE A 171 21.69 5.91 -7.78
C PHE A 171 21.31 5.81 -9.27
N LEU A 172 20.03 5.59 -9.57
CA LEU A 172 19.49 5.52 -10.93
C LEU A 172 18.35 6.54 -11.09
N PRO A 173 18.66 7.82 -11.40
CA PRO A 173 17.65 8.83 -11.66
C PRO A 173 16.74 8.43 -12.83
N GLY A 174 15.43 8.55 -12.65
CA GLY A 174 14.41 8.31 -13.69
C GLY A 174 13.49 7.11 -13.44
N LEU A 175 13.67 6.38 -12.34
CA LEU A 175 12.76 5.28 -11.97
C LEU A 175 11.32 5.74 -11.71
N GLN A 176 11.10 7.01 -11.36
CA GLN A 176 9.74 7.56 -11.18
C GLN A 176 8.81 7.34 -12.39
N HIS A 177 9.32 7.47 -13.61
CA HIS A 177 8.51 7.20 -14.82
C HIS A 177 8.26 5.70 -14.98
N THR A 178 9.28 4.88 -14.67
CA THR A 178 9.19 3.42 -14.74
C THR A 178 8.19 2.87 -13.73
N THR A 179 8.15 3.40 -12.50
CA THR A 179 7.23 2.93 -11.46
C THR A 179 5.77 3.23 -11.77
N SER A 180 5.49 4.30 -12.52
CA SER A 180 4.14 4.59 -13.02
C SER A 180 3.67 3.51 -14.01
N PHE A 181 4.54 3.08 -14.93
CA PHE A 181 4.26 1.98 -15.85
C PHE A 181 4.14 0.64 -15.11
N LEU A 182 5.03 0.38 -14.13
CA LEU A 182 4.96 -0.82 -13.30
C LEU A 182 3.63 -0.92 -12.54
N GLY A 183 3.08 0.20 -12.06
CA GLY A 183 1.74 0.25 -11.49
C GLY A 183 0.68 -0.29 -12.45
N LEU A 184 0.66 0.21 -13.69
CA LEU A 184 -0.28 -0.27 -14.70
C LEU A 184 -0.08 -1.77 -15.00
N ALA A 185 1.16 -2.21 -15.21
CA ALA A 185 1.46 -3.62 -15.48
C ALA A 185 1.01 -4.52 -14.31
N LEU A 186 1.24 -4.07 -13.08
CA LEU A 186 0.87 -4.77 -11.86
C LEU A 186 -0.65 -4.88 -11.69
N PHE A 187 -1.40 -3.85 -12.12
CA PHE A 187 -2.87 -3.88 -12.10
C PHE A 187 -3.41 -5.06 -12.92
N PHE A 188 -2.87 -5.28 -14.12
CA PHE A 188 -3.28 -6.37 -15.00
C PHE A 188 -2.63 -7.71 -14.66
N ALA A 189 -1.44 -7.72 -14.07
CA ALA A 189 -0.78 -8.95 -13.64
C ALA A 189 -1.38 -9.53 -12.36
N SER A 190 -2.03 -8.70 -11.53
CA SER A 190 -2.66 -9.12 -10.29
C SER A 190 -4.13 -9.49 -10.52
N PRO A 191 -4.73 -10.35 -9.68
CA PRO A 191 -6.13 -10.75 -9.82
C PRO A 191 -7.08 -9.64 -9.33
N ILE A 192 -6.96 -8.42 -9.84
CA ILE A 192 -7.80 -7.26 -9.48
C ILE A 192 -9.04 -7.21 -10.36
N SER A 193 -8.86 -7.32 -11.69
CA SER A 193 -9.93 -7.23 -12.68
C SER A 193 -10.55 -8.57 -13.07
N TYR A 194 -9.90 -9.68 -12.73
CA TYR A 194 -10.33 -11.03 -13.10
C TYR A 194 -10.31 -11.99 -11.91
N GLN A 195 -11.00 -13.13 -12.07
CA GLN A 195 -10.95 -14.23 -11.12
C GLN A 195 -9.86 -15.24 -11.50
N PRO A 196 -9.07 -15.77 -10.54
CA PRO A 196 -8.04 -16.78 -10.83
C PRO A 196 -8.55 -17.98 -11.64
N ASP A 197 -9.82 -18.37 -11.44
CA ASP A 197 -10.45 -19.50 -12.13
C ASP A 197 -10.67 -19.26 -13.62
N GLN A 198 -10.76 -17.98 -14.04
CA GLN A 198 -10.94 -17.56 -15.43
C GLN A 198 -9.64 -17.63 -16.24
N LEU A 199 -8.49 -17.77 -15.59
CA LEU A 199 -7.21 -17.92 -16.27
C LEU A 199 -7.00 -19.35 -16.79
N PRO A 200 -6.35 -19.49 -17.96
CA PRO A 200 -5.82 -20.77 -18.42
C PRO A 200 -4.96 -21.43 -17.33
N PRO A 201 -5.01 -22.77 -17.17
CA PRO A 201 -4.26 -23.47 -16.12
C PRO A 201 -2.76 -23.13 -16.09
N GLU A 202 -2.17 -22.90 -17.26
CA GLU A 202 -0.76 -22.53 -17.47
C GLU A 202 -0.37 -21.17 -16.90
N LEU A 203 -1.32 -20.28 -16.65
CA LEU A 203 -1.08 -18.92 -16.13
C LEU A 203 -1.47 -18.76 -14.65
N ARG A 204 -2.09 -19.78 -14.04
CA ARG A 204 -2.54 -19.70 -12.63
C ARG A 204 -1.39 -19.56 -11.65
N TRP A 205 -0.18 -20.04 -11.99
CA TRP A 205 1.01 -19.88 -11.15
C TRP A 205 1.39 -18.41 -10.92
N LEU A 206 1.05 -17.51 -11.85
CA LEU A 206 1.32 -16.07 -11.71
C LEU A 206 0.62 -15.50 -10.47
N ASN A 207 -0.59 -15.98 -10.17
CA ASN A 207 -1.31 -15.59 -8.97
C ASN A 207 -0.67 -16.14 -7.70
N VAL A 208 -0.03 -17.31 -7.74
CA VAL A 208 0.62 -17.88 -6.54
C VAL A 208 1.93 -17.17 -6.23
N VAL A 209 2.68 -16.76 -7.26
CA VAL A 209 3.99 -16.12 -7.12
C VAL A 209 3.86 -14.63 -6.77
N ASN A 210 2.79 -13.97 -7.19
CA ASN A 210 2.61 -12.54 -6.96
C ASN A 210 2.31 -12.23 -5.48
N PRO A 211 3.19 -11.56 -4.72
CA PRO A 211 2.94 -11.26 -3.30
C PRO A 211 1.69 -10.39 -3.06
N ILE A 212 1.23 -9.68 -4.09
CA ILE A 212 0.08 -8.78 -4.02
C ILE A 212 -1.22 -9.55 -4.09
N SER A 213 -1.25 -10.69 -4.80
CA SER A 213 -2.44 -11.55 -4.84
C SER A 213 -2.81 -12.04 -3.44
N VAL A 214 -1.82 -12.39 -2.61
CA VAL A 214 -2.02 -12.87 -1.24
C VAL A 214 -2.72 -11.80 -0.39
N PHE A 215 -2.37 -10.53 -0.57
CA PHE A 215 -3.04 -9.43 0.12
C PHE A 215 -4.45 -9.19 -0.42
N ILE A 216 -4.63 -9.29 -1.74
CA ILE A 216 -5.95 -9.13 -2.37
C ILE A 216 -6.91 -10.21 -1.89
N GLU A 217 -6.48 -11.48 -1.89
CA GLU A 217 -7.28 -12.59 -1.39
C GLU A 217 -7.57 -12.43 0.10
N ALA A 218 -6.60 -12.03 0.93
CA ALA A 218 -6.87 -11.77 2.35
C ALA A 218 -7.93 -10.69 2.59
N VAL A 219 -7.95 -9.62 1.78
CA VAL A 219 -9.00 -8.59 1.84
C VAL A 219 -10.36 -9.18 1.43
N ARG A 220 -10.38 -10.04 0.40
CA ARG A 220 -11.60 -10.71 -0.08
C ARG A 220 -12.15 -11.71 0.92
N ASP A 221 -11.29 -12.54 1.53
CA ASP A 221 -11.67 -13.52 2.55
C ASP A 221 -12.44 -12.83 3.67
N VAL A 222 -11.81 -11.77 4.20
CA VAL A 222 -12.30 -11.06 5.36
C VAL A 222 -13.53 -10.19 5.06
N ALA A 223 -13.52 -9.45 3.95
CA ALA A 223 -14.56 -8.47 3.64
C ALA A 223 -15.74 -9.05 2.85
N LEU A 224 -15.53 -10.11 2.05
CA LEU A 224 -16.52 -10.63 1.10
C LEU A 224 -16.93 -12.07 1.39
N ARG A 225 -15.97 -12.96 1.73
CA ARG A 225 -16.24 -14.40 1.94
C ARG A 225 -16.63 -14.75 3.37
N SER A 226 -16.45 -13.82 4.32
CA SER A 226 -16.66 -14.07 5.75
C SER A 226 -15.71 -15.13 6.33
N GLU A 227 -14.51 -15.22 5.77
CA GLU A 227 -13.46 -16.16 6.14
C GLU A 227 -12.25 -15.45 6.76
N TRP A 228 -11.48 -16.16 7.56
CA TRP A 228 -10.21 -15.65 8.07
C TRP A 228 -9.13 -15.79 6.99
N PRO A 229 -8.10 -14.92 6.98
CA PRO A 229 -7.05 -14.98 5.97
C PRO A 229 -6.36 -16.35 5.95
N GLU A 230 -6.05 -16.83 4.75
CA GLU A 230 -5.33 -18.09 4.58
C GLU A 230 -3.93 -18.10 5.25
N PRO A 231 -3.38 -19.29 5.59
CA PRO A 231 -2.03 -19.43 6.16
C PRO A 231 -0.93 -18.69 5.40
N LEU A 232 -1.05 -18.62 4.06
CA LEU A 232 -0.11 -17.92 3.20
C LEU A 232 0.01 -16.43 3.53
N PHE A 233 -1.08 -15.79 3.98
CA PHE A 233 -1.07 -14.40 4.42
C PHE A 233 -0.11 -14.17 5.60
N TYR A 234 -0.08 -15.07 6.58
CA TYR A 234 0.79 -14.92 7.76
C TYR A 234 2.27 -15.10 7.41
N LEU A 235 2.58 -16.02 6.48
CA LEU A 235 3.92 -16.15 5.92
C LEU A 235 4.32 -14.85 5.19
N GLN A 236 3.44 -14.34 4.33
CA GLN A 236 3.66 -13.10 3.59
C GLN A 236 3.81 -11.88 4.52
N ALA A 237 3.07 -11.84 5.63
CA ALA A 237 3.21 -10.81 6.66
C ALA A 237 4.59 -10.87 7.34
N SER A 238 5.10 -12.08 7.59
CA SER A 238 6.44 -12.27 8.16
C SER A 238 7.53 -11.83 7.18
N LEU A 239 7.41 -12.20 5.90
CA LEU A 239 8.32 -11.75 4.83
C LEU A 239 8.27 -10.22 4.64
N THR A 240 7.10 -9.61 4.80
CA THR A 240 6.91 -8.17 4.75
C THR A 240 7.71 -7.44 5.84
N VAL A 241 7.71 -7.97 7.06
CA VAL A 241 8.53 -7.40 8.16
C VAL A 241 10.02 -7.52 7.82
N LEU A 242 10.46 -8.67 7.30
CA LEU A 242 11.86 -8.85 6.87
C LEU A 242 12.24 -7.90 5.74
N LEU A 243 11.35 -7.71 4.75
CA LEU A 243 11.54 -6.77 3.65
C LEU A 243 11.73 -5.35 4.16
N LEU A 244 10.87 -4.90 5.09
CA LEU A 244 10.95 -3.56 5.67
C LEU A 244 12.24 -3.36 6.49
N LEU A 245 12.60 -4.33 7.32
CA LEU A 245 13.84 -4.26 8.12
C LEU A 245 15.07 -4.30 7.21
N GLY A 246 15.05 -5.15 6.19
CA GLY A 246 16.12 -5.26 5.19
C GLY A 246 16.28 -3.98 4.37
N SER A 247 15.18 -3.35 3.95
CA SER A 247 15.21 -2.10 3.20
C SER A 247 15.74 -0.93 4.01
N ILE A 248 15.32 -0.81 5.28
CA ILE A 248 15.84 0.19 6.21
C ILE A 248 17.33 -0.07 6.47
N GLY A 249 17.72 -1.32 6.70
CA GLY A 249 19.12 -1.70 6.89
C GLY A 249 19.99 -1.34 5.69
N TYR A 250 19.51 -1.63 4.48
CA TYR A 250 20.19 -1.30 3.22
C TYR A 250 20.35 0.22 3.04
N LEU A 251 19.30 1.00 3.25
CA LEU A 251 19.36 2.47 3.17
C LEU A 251 20.33 3.05 4.21
N ARG A 252 20.30 2.54 5.45
CA ARG A 252 21.22 2.99 6.51
C ARG A 252 22.67 2.68 6.18
N ALA A 253 22.95 1.51 5.60
CA ALA A 253 24.29 1.13 5.17
C ALA A 253 24.82 2.05 4.05
N LEU A 254 23.94 2.54 3.18
CA LEU A 254 24.27 3.43 2.06
C LEU A 254 24.15 4.92 2.38
N ARG A 255 23.83 5.29 3.63
CA ARG A 255 23.53 6.68 4.01
C ARG A 255 24.60 7.67 3.55
N GLY A 256 25.89 7.36 3.73
CA GLY A 256 26.98 8.26 3.30
C GLY A 256 26.91 8.55 1.81
N ARG A 257 26.84 7.50 0.98
CA ARG A 257 26.76 7.62 -0.48
C ARG A 257 25.47 8.32 -0.94
N VAL A 258 24.35 8.08 -0.27
CA VAL A 258 23.07 8.71 -0.61
C VAL A 258 23.09 10.22 -0.34
N VAL A 259 23.76 10.65 0.75
CA VAL A 259 23.92 12.07 1.06
C VAL A 259 24.88 12.76 0.10
N ASP A 260 25.94 12.08 -0.34
CA ASP A 260 26.93 12.64 -1.27
C ASP A 260 26.42 12.78 -2.71
N LEU A 261 25.41 11.99 -3.12
CA LEU A 261 24.92 11.90 -4.50
C LEU A 261 23.61 12.63 -4.78
N GLY A 262 22.83 12.97 -3.76
CA GLY A 262 21.62 13.79 -3.94
C GLY A 262 21.94 15.28 -3.95
#